data_AF-A0A1I0QYS4-F1
#
_entry.id   AF-A0A1I0QYS4-F1
#
_cell.length_a   1.000
_cell.length_b   1.000
_cell.length_c   1.000
_cell.angle_alpha   90.00
_cell.angle_beta   90.00
_cell.angle_gamma   90.00
#
_symmetry.space_group_name_H-M   'P 1'
#
loop_
_entity.id
_entity.type
_entity.pdbx_description
1 polymer ?
#
loop_
_entity_poly.entity_id
_entity_poly.type
_entity_poly.pdbx_seq_one_letter_code
_entity_poly.pdbx_strand_id
1 'polypeptide(L)'
;MFAYCGNNPVNNADPSGNLYENIRSLNKQWGVPAPITQTQPPYSDHPQAIEESSSSVGNSSSGDLTGEQMHENATIVYNHLSGEGWSTNAICAVLGNMNVESRTINPGMHQPDGGGYGLVQWDPESQYLDWAVENGYSADSLMGQVKFLLITMQPGAGCWFPYPNYKDYYMPYTNFISSNESIDYLTQVFLWSYERAGTPHTDRRINSANYWSNYFN
;
A
#
# COMPACT_ATOMS: atom_id res chain seq x y z
N MET A 1 14.25 5.46 0.43
CA MET A 1 13.38 6.53 -0.09
C MET A 1 12.08 5.84 -0.46
N PHE A 2 10.94 6.19 0.12
CA PHE A 2 9.85 5.24 0.39
C PHE A 2 8.46 5.84 0.12
N ALA A 3 7.40 5.07 0.38
CA ALA A 3 5.98 5.37 0.14
C ALA A 3 5.51 6.62 0.88
N TYR A 4 5.81 7.78 0.30
CA TYR A 4 5.52 9.05 0.92
C TYR A 4 4.08 9.47 0.67
N CYS A 5 3.23 9.30 1.67
CA CYS A 5 1.81 9.61 1.63
C CYS A 5 1.58 11.14 1.80
N GLY A 6 0.91 11.76 0.82
CA GLY A 6 0.88 13.21 0.64
C GLY A 6 0.14 14.08 1.65
N ASN A 7 -0.21 13.53 2.81
CA ASN A 7 -0.90 14.24 3.88
C ASN A 7 -0.08 14.36 5.18
N ASN A 8 1.21 14.05 5.14
CA ASN A 8 2.08 14.30 6.28
C ASN A 8 2.53 15.79 6.32
N PRO A 9 2.18 16.57 7.35
CA PRO A 9 2.59 17.97 7.47
C PRO A 9 4.12 18.16 7.68
N VAL A 10 4.90 17.08 7.77
CA VAL A 10 6.29 17.13 8.22
C VAL A 10 7.31 17.24 7.09
N ASN A 11 7.02 16.90 5.83
CA ASN A 11 7.95 17.19 4.72
C ASN A 11 7.22 17.76 3.49
N ASN A 12 7.41 19.05 3.26
CA ASN A 12 6.85 19.79 2.13
C ASN A 12 7.47 19.44 0.77
N ALA A 13 8.23 18.35 0.64
CA ALA A 13 8.85 17.93 -0.62
C ALA A 13 8.71 16.43 -0.84
N ASP A 14 8.48 16.02 -2.09
CA ASP A 14 8.70 14.63 -2.49
C ASP A 14 10.19 14.27 -2.36
N PRO A 15 10.55 12.98 -2.47
CA PRO A 15 11.94 12.58 -2.34
C PRO A 15 12.86 13.08 -3.47
N SER A 16 12.31 13.61 -4.56
CA SER A 16 13.05 14.32 -5.62
C SER A 16 13.17 15.83 -5.34
N GLY A 17 12.68 16.33 -4.21
CA GLY A 17 12.72 17.74 -3.81
C GLY A 17 11.54 18.59 -4.33
N ASN A 18 10.50 17.99 -4.91
CA ASN A 18 9.36 18.74 -5.45
C ASN A 18 8.39 19.17 -4.35
N LEU A 19 8.14 20.48 -4.24
CA LEU A 19 7.27 21.05 -3.20
C LEU A 19 5.78 20.72 -3.40
N TYR A 20 5.02 20.45 -2.32
CA TYR A 20 3.59 20.06 -2.37
C TYR A 20 2.64 21.06 -3.04
N GLU A 21 2.97 22.37 -3.04
CA GLU A 21 2.20 23.36 -3.80
C GLU A 21 2.19 23.04 -5.30
N ASN A 22 3.27 22.42 -5.82
CA ASN A 22 3.36 21.95 -7.19
C ASN A 22 2.58 20.65 -7.41
N ILE A 23 2.43 19.77 -6.41
CA ILE A 23 1.65 18.53 -6.57
C ILE A 23 0.15 18.85 -6.63
N ARG A 24 -0.34 19.80 -5.82
CA ARG A 24 -1.74 20.27 -5.92
C ARG A 24 -2.03 20.95 -7.28
N SER A 25 -1.09 21.72 -7.80
CA SER A 25 -1.24 22.34 -9.13
C SER A 25 -1.14 21.32 -10.25
N LEU A 26 -0.29 20.30 -10.14
CA LEU A 26 -0.27 19.12 -11.02
C LEU A 26 -1.62 18.40 -10.96
N ASN A 27 -2.11 18.00 -9.78
CA ASN A 27 -3.42 17.31 -9.65
C ASN A 27 -4.55 18.07 -10.36
N LYS A 28 -4.56 19.41 -10.27
CA LYS A 28 -5.50 20.27 -11.00
C LYS A 28 -5.25 20.33 -12.51
N GLN A 29 -3.99 20.37 -12.94
CA GLN A 29 -3.60 20.32 -14.36
C GLN A 29 -3.94 18.98 -15.03
N TRP A 30 -3.92 17.89 -14.25
CA TRP A 30 -4.10 16.51 -14.73
C TRP A 30 -5.51 15.96 -14.47
N GLY A 31 -6.45 16.79 -13.99
CA GLY A 31 -7.85 16.40 -13.79
C GLY A 31 -8.07 15.37 -12.69
N VAL A 32 -7.13 15.24 -11.73
CA VAL A 32 -7.33 14.43 -10.52
C VAL A 32 -8.45 15.10 -9.71
N PRO A 33 -9.53 14.38 -9.35
CA PRO A 33 -10.60 14.95 -8.55
C PRO A 33 -10.04 15.59 -7.28
N ALA A 34 -10.58 16.75 -6.90
CA ALA A 34 -10.25 17.36 -5.61
C ALA A 34 -10.46 16.34 -4.48
N PRO A 35 -9.72 16.45 -3.37
CA PRO A 35 -9.96 15.60 -2.22
C PRO A 35 -11.44 15.61 -1.90
N ILE A 36 -12.05 14.42 -1.89
CA ILE A 36 -13.37 14.27 -1.32
C ILE A 36 -13.24 14.78 0.11
N THR A 37 -13.88 15.91 0.41
CA THR A 37 -14.22 16.27 1.78
C THR A 37 -15.19 15.20 2.24
N GLN A 38 -14.69 14.05 2.68
CA GLN A 38 -15.55 13.00 3.17
C GLN A 38 -16.16 13.46 4.49
N THR A 39 -17.37 14.01 4.40
CA THR A 39 -18.46 13.68 5.32
C THR A 39 -19.18 12.42 4.86
N GLN A 40 -18.50 11.51 4.16
CA GLN A 40 -19.04 10.17 3.96
C GLN A 40 -18.86 9.42 5.29
N PRO A 41 -19.90 8.73 5.78
CA PRO A 41 -19.85 8.06 7.07
C PRO A 41 -18.68 7.06 7.07
N PRO A 42 -18.04 6.80 8.23
CA PRO A 42 -17.04 5.75 8.33
C PRO A 42 -17.66 4.50 7.74
N TYR A 43 -16.89 3.85 6.85
CA TYR A 43 -17.12 2.51 6.33
C TYR A 43 -18.15 1.76 7.20
N SER A 44 -19.37 1.65 6.68
CA SER A 44 -20.56 1.39 7.48
C SER A 44 -20.44 0.08 8.24
N ASP A 45 -20.77 0.17 9.53
CA ASP A 45 -20.75 -0.85 10.55
C ASP A 45 -19.35 -1.34 10.95
N HIS A 46 -19.01 -1.04 12.21
CA HIS A 46 -18.14 -1.88 13.01
C HIS A 46 -18.77 -3.28 13.11
N PRO A 47 -18.29 -4.33 12.43
CA PRO A 47 -18.01 -5.50 13.22
C PRO A 47 -16.98 -5.03 14.24
N GLN A 48 -17.26 -5.25 15.53
CA GLN A 48 -16.24 -5.21 16.57
C GLN A 48 -14.94 -5.75 15.98
N ALA A 49 -13.80 -5.12 16.31
CA ALA A 49 -12.49 -5.69 16.06
C ALA A 49 -12.62 -7.20 16.24
N ILE A 50 -12.68 -7.93 15.13
CA ILE A 50 -12.46 -9.35 15.18
C ILE A 50 -11.02 -9.32 15.63
N GLU A 51 -10.79 -9.50 16.93
CA GLU A 51 -9.49 -9.94 17.40
C GLU A 51 -9.11 -10.99 16.37
N GLU A 52 -8.07 -10.71 15.58
CA GLU A 52 -7.40 -11.72 14.76
C GLU A 52 -6.84 -12.74 15.76
N SER A 53 -7.76 -13.53 16.28
CA SER A 53 -7.56 -14.61 17.20
C SER A 53 -7.27 -15.81 16.32
N SER A 54 -6.08 -15.84 15.75
CA SER A 54 -5.52 -17.12 15.37
C SER A 54 -4.02 -17.02 15.30
N SER A 55 -3.39 -18.06 15.83
CA SER A 55 -1.97 -18.37 15.86
C SER A 55 -1.32 -18.50 14.47
N SER A 56 -1.77 -17.73 13.48
CA SER A 56 -1.64 -18.02 12.06
C SER A 56 -1.19 -16.78 11.24
N VAL A 57 -1.47 -15.56 11.70
CA VAL A 57 -0.80 -14.37 11.15
C VAL A 57 0.69 -14.38 11.53
N GLY A 58 1.56 -14.43 10.53
CA GLY A 58 3.00 -14.30 10.73
C GLY A 58 3.38 -12.84 10.94
N ASN A 59 4.03 -12.52 12.05
CA ASN A 59 4.64 -11.22 12.29
C ASN A 59 6.04 -11.36 12.90
N SER A 60 6.95 -10.49 12.51
CA SER A 60 8.26 -10.36 13.13
C SER A 60 8.71 -8.91 13.02
N SER A 61 9.27 -8.34 14.09
CA SER A 61 9.77 -6.96 14.09
C SER A 61 10.94 -6.74 13.13
N SER A 62 11.59 -7.81 12.67
CA SER A 62 12.69 -7.78 11.73
C SER A 62 12.83 -9.10 10.97
N GLY A 63 13.35 -9.03 9.74
CA GLY A 63 13.67 -10.22 8.96
C GLY A 63 12.48 -10.88 8.29
N ASP A 64 12.79 -11.96 7.56
CA ASP A 64 11.85 -12.64 6.68
C ASP A 64 10.97 -13.63 7.49
N LEU A 65 9.69 -13.69 7.17
CA LEU A 65 8.77 -14.74 7.64
C LEU A 65 9.09 -16.07 6.97
N THR A 66 8.58 -17.17 7.54
CA THR A 66 8.59 -18.46 6.84
C THR A 66 7.73 -18.41 5.58
N GLY A 67 7.96 -19.33 4.64
CA GLY A 67 7.12 -19.44 3.44
C GLY A 67 5.64 -19.63 3.77
N GLU A 68 5.33 -20.44 4.79
CA GLU A 68 3.96 -20.69 5.25
C GLU A 68 3.30 -19.43 5.81
N GLN A 69 4.00 -18.68 6.65
CA GLN A 69 3.52 -17.40 7.20
C GLN A 69 3.29 -16.35 6.11
N MET A 70 4.21 -16.26 5.14
CA MET A 70 4.07 -15.37 3.99
C MET A 70 2.84 -15.74 3.14
N HIS A 71 2.62 -17.02 2.88
CA HIS A 71 1.44 -17.51 2.13
C HIS A 71 0.14 -17.23 2.87
N GLU A 72 0.12 -17.41 4.18
CA GLU A 72 -1.07 -17.13 4.99
C GLU A 72 -1.40 -15.63 4.98
N ASN A 73 -0.41 -14.77 5.23
CA ASN A 73 -0.61 -13.32 5.16
C ASN A 73 -1.08 -12.88 3.76
N ALA A 74 -0.45 -13.40 2.69
CA ALA A 74 -0.87 -13.11 1.32
C ALA A 74 -2.32 -13.55 1.04
N THR A 75 -2.73 -14.70 1.58
CA THR A 75 -4.08 -15.25 1.41
C THR A 75 -5.12 -14.39 2.12
N ILE A 76 -4.82 -13.89 3.32
CA ILE A 76 -5.71 -12.98 4.05
C ILE A 76 -5.89 -11.67 3.27
N VAL A 77 -4.80 -11.06 2.80
CA VAL A 77 -4.84 -9.85 1.96
C VAL A 77 -5.63 -10.10 0.68
N TYR A 78 -5.34 -11.21 -0.01
CA TYR A 78 -6.01 -11.57 -1.26
C TYR A 78 -7.52 -11.72 -1.10
N ASN A 79 -7.95 -12.48 -0.08
CA ASN A 79 -9.37 -12.73 0.18
C ASN A 79 -10.10 -11.43 0.54
N HIS A 80 -9.48 -10.57 1.34
CA HIS A 80 -10.07 -9.28 1.70
C HIS A 80 -10.25 -8.40 0.46
N LEU A 81 -9.20 -8.18 -0.33
CA LEU A 81 -9.27 -7.32 -1.53
C LEU A 81 -10.19 -7.91 -2.61
N SER A 82 -10.24 -9.23 -2.74
CA SER A 82 -11.20 -9.91 -3.63
C SER A 82 -12.64 -9.66 -3.18
N GLY A 83 -12.90 -9.67 -1.87
CA GLY A 83 -14.19 -9.32 -1.28
C GLY A 83 -14.60 -7.87 -1.53
N GLU A 84 -13.63 -6.96 -1.61
CA GLU A 84 -13.81 -5.55 -2.03
C GLU A 84 -13.96 -5.38 -3.56
N GLY A 85 -13.96 -6.48 -4.33
CA GLY A 85 -14.18 -6.48 -5.78
C GLY A 85 -12.95 -6.14 -6.61
N TRP A 86 -11.74 -6.23 -6.05
CA TRP A 86 -10.51 -6.02 -6.81
C TRP A 86 -10.26 -7.17 -7.80
N SER A 87 -9.61 -6.88 -8.92
CA SER A 87 -9.14 -7.90 -9.84
C SER A 87 -7.96 -8.68 -9.26
N THR A 88 -7.85 -9.96 -9.60
CA THR A 88 -6.70 -10.81 -9.23
C THR A 88 -5.37 -10.18 -9.65
N ASN A 89 -5.29 -9.58 -10.84
CA ASN A 89 -4.06 -8.95 -11.31
C ASN A 89 -3.65 -7.74 -10.47
N ALA A 90 -4.60 -6.88 -10.08
CA ALA A 90 -4.33 -5.73 -9.22
C ALA A 90 -3.89 -6.17 -7.82
N ILE A 91 -4.54 -7.18 -7.25
CA ILE A 91 -4.18 -7.75 -5.95
C ILE A 91 -2.76 -8.33 -5.99
N CYS A 92 -2.44 -9.15 -7.00
CA CYS A 92 -1.11 -9.75 -7.13
C CYS A 92 -0.01 -8.70 -7.34
N ALA A 93 -0.31 -7.61 -8.05
CA ALA A 93 0.59 -6.46 -8.19
C ALA A 93 0.89 -5.79 -6.84
N VAL A 94 -0.11 -5.61 -5.97
CA VAL A 94 0.09 -5.10 -4.60
C VAL A 94 0.93 -6.08 -3.77
N LEU A 95 0.59 -7.37 -3.80
CA LEU A 95 1.32 -8.40 -3.06
C LEU A 95 2.79 -8.49 -3.49
N GLY A 96 3.08 -8.35 -4.79
CA GLY A 96 4.46 -8.32 -5.29
C GLY A 96 5.27 -7.14 -4.75
N ASN A 97 4.62 -5.98 -4.56
CA ASN A 97 5.24 -4.83 -3.91
C ASN A 97 5.43 -5.07 -2.41
N MET A 98 4.38 -5.48 -1.68
CA MET A 98 4.44 -5.78 -0.26
C MET A 98 5.54 -6.80 0.08
N ASN A 99 5.70 -7.82 -0.76
CA ASN A 99 6.71 -8.86 -0.58
C ASN A 99 8.13 -8.28 -0.61
N VAL A 100 8.37 -7.23 -1.40
CA VAL A 100 9.68 -6.58 -1.50
C VAL A 100 9.87 -5.56 -0.39
N GLU A 101 8.86 -4.74 -0.11
CA GLU A 101 8.91 -3.70 0.93
C GLU A 101 9.11 -4.29 2.32
N SER A 102 8.23 -5.20 2.73
CA SER A 102 8.23 -5.77 4.08
C SER A 102 9.01 -7.09 4.18
N ARG A 103 9.73 -7.48 3.11
CA ARG A 103 10.47 -8.73 2.99
C ARG A 103 9.64 -9.94 3.45
N THR A 104 8.74 -10.43 2.60
CA THR A 104 7.77 -11.55 2.82
C THR A 104 6.42 -11.17 3.43
N ILE A 105 5.87 -9.99 3.12
CA ILE A 105 4.49 -9.59 3.51
C ILE A 105 4.36 -9.62 5.05
N ASN A 106 5.34 -9.00 5.71
CA ASN A 106 5.46 -8.99 7.16
C ASN A 106 4.91 -7.68 7.74
N PRO A 107 3.74 -7.68 8.39
CA PRO A 107 3.17 -6.46 8.97
C PRO A 107 4.00 -5.94 10.15
N GLY A 108 4.83 -6.77 10.78
CA GLY A 108 5.72 -6.33 11.85
C GLY A 108 7.02 -5.67 11.37
N MET A 109 7.32 -5.69 10.07
CA MET A 109 8.64 -5.26 9.57
C MET A 109 8.93 -3.79 9.89
N HIS A 110 9.93 -3.56 10.72
CA HIS A 110 10.46 -2.25 11.01
C HIS A 110 11.85 -2.08 10.39
N GLN A 111 12.06 -0.96 9.70
CA GLN A 111 13.34 -0.69 9.06
C GLN A 111 14.45 -0.45 10.11
N PRO A 112 15.61 -1.15 10.04
CA PRO A 112 16.66 -1.04 11.06
C PRO A 112 17.23 0.36 11.26
N ASP A 113 17.31 1.16 10.19
CA ASP A 113 17.83 2.53 10.21
C ASP A 113 16.74 3.59 10.45
N GLY A 114 15.53 3.14 10.83
CA GLY A 114 14.35 3.97 11.05
C GLY A 114 13.62 4.38 9.76
N GLY A 115 12.41 4.92 9.92
CA GLY A 115 11.64 5.55 8.84
C GLY A 115 10.48 4.70 8.30
N GLY A 116 10.72 3.43 7.95
CA GLY A 116 9.71 2.55 7.33
C GLY A 116 9.09 1.53 8.29
N TYR A 117 7.78 1.33 8.20
CA TYR A 117 7.06 0.30 8.95
C TYR A 117 6.01 -0.45 8.12
N GLY A 118 5.87 -1.75 8.37
CA GLY A 118 4.76 -2.57 7.90
C GLY A 118 4.83 -3.01 6.44
N LEU A 119 3.69 -3.49 5.92
CA LEU A 119 3.53 -4.17 4.64
C LEU A 119 4.12 -3.42 3.45
N VAL A 120 3.96 -2.11 3.43
CA VAL A 120 4.38 -1.19 2.35
C VAL A 120 5.42 -0.17 2.85
N GLN A 121 6.04 -0.44 4.00
CA GLN A 121 7.08 0.41 4.61
C GLN A 121 6.69 1.89 4.65
N TRP A 122 5.53 2.21 5.25
CA TRP A 122 5.08 3.60 5.42
C TRP A 122 6.18 4.45 6.07
N ASP A 123 6.53 5.56 5.42
CA ASP A 123 7.60 6.45 5.86
C ASP A 123 7.13 7.93 5.85
N PRO A 124 7.15 8.62 7.00
CA PRO A 124 7.51 8.08 8.32
C PRO A 124 6.44 7.10 8.83
N GLU A 125 6.89 6.13 9.61
CA GLU A 125 6.07 5.10 10.25
C GLU A 125 4.88 5.65 11.06
N SER A 126 5.03 6.87 11.61
CA SER A 126 4.01 7.52 12.42
C SER A 126 2.68 7.70 11.67
N GLN A 127 2.71 7.77 10.33
CA GLN A 127 1.48 7.86 9.53
C GLN A 127 0.53 6.69 9.80
N TYR A 128 1.08 5.48 9.83
CA TYR A 128 0.28 4.30 10.12
C TYR A 128 0.16 4.08 11.64
N LEU A 129 1.24 4.24 12.40
CA LEU A 129 1.24 3.95 13.85
C LEU A 129 0.26 4.85 14.62
N ASP A 130 0.22 6.15 14.31
CA ASP A 130 -0.73 7.07 14.94
C ASP A 130 -2.17 6.70 14.58
N TRP A 131 -2.43 6.42 13.29
CA TRP A 131 -3.75 5.99 12.82
C TRP A 131 -4.20 4.67 13.48
N ALA A 132 -3.28 3.70 13.62
CA ALA A 132 -3.56 2.40 14.22
C ALA A 132 -3.97 2.56 15.69
N VAL A 133 -3.25 3.37 16.46
CA VAL A 133 -3.57 3.69 17.87
C VAL A 133 -4.93 4.37 17.97
N GLU A 134 -5.21 5.36 17.13
CA GLU A 134 -6.49 6.10 17.13
C GLU A 134 -7.69 5.21 16.76
N ASN A 135 -7.47 4.14 15.98
CA ASN A 135 -8.51 3.25 15.49
C ASN A 135 -8.53 1.88 16.21
N GLY A 136 -7.74 1.71 17.27
CA GLY A 136 -7.74 0.51 18.11
C GLY A 136 -7.10 -0.74 17.51
N TYR A 137 -6.16 -0.58 16.57
CA TYR A 137 -5.36 -1.67 16.00
C TYR A 137 -4.01 -1.79 16.72
N SER A 138 -3.49 -3.02 16.82
CA SER A 138 -2.06 -3.20 17.14
C SER A 138 -1.21 -2.69 15.98
N ALA A 139 0.02 -2.28 16.27
CA ALA A 139 0.94 -1.80 15.23
C ALA A 139 1.12 -2.86 14.12
N ASP A 140 1.35 -4.11 14.50
CA ASP A 140 1.56 -5.22 13.57
C ASP A 140 0.28 -5.87 13.03
N SER A 141 -0.89 -5.23 13.21
CA SER A 141 -2.15 -5.75 12.68
C SER A 141 -2.13 -5.80 11.16
N LEU A 142 -2.19 -7.02 10.60
CA LEU A 142 -2.24 -7.22 9.15
C LEU A 142 -3.46 -6.49 8.56
N MET A 143 -4.64 -6.72 9.13
CA MET A 143 -5.87 -6.08 8.66
C MET A 143 -5.95 -4.58 8.97
N GLY A 144 -5.34 -4.11 10.07
CA GLY A 144 -5.17 -2.67 10.31
C GLY A 144 -4.39 -2.00 9.18
N GLN A 145 -3.27 -2.61 8.78
CA GLN A 145 -2.42 -2.14 7.69
C GLN A 145 -3.11 -2.21 6.32
N VAL A 146 -3.85 -3.27 6.03
CA VAL A 146 -4.65 -3.37 4.78
C VAL A 146 -5.72 -2.28 4.72
N LYS A 147 -6.43 -2.02 5.83
CA LYS A 147 -7.43 -0.94 5.88
C LYS A 147 -6.80 0.43 5.69
N PHE A 148 -5.66 0.68 6.34
CA PHE A 148 -4.94 1.94 6.16
C PHE A 148 -4.50 2.14 4.71
N LEU A 149 -3.95 1.09 4.08
CA LEU A 149 -3.60 1.10 2.65
C LEU A 149 -4.82 1.46 1.77
N LEU A 150 -5.98 0.83 2.01
CA LEU A 150 -7.19 1.13 1.25
C LEU A 150 -7.62 2.59 1.38
N ILE A 151 -7.53 3.16 2.58
CA ILE A 151 -7.86 4.58 2.85
C ILE A 151 -6.90 5.50 2.11
N THR A 152 -5.59 5.25 2.21
CA THR A 152 -4.54 6.13 1.66
C THR A 152 -4.46 6.09 0.14
N MET A 153 -4.88 4.99 -0.49
CA MET A 153 -4.96 4.86 -1.94
C MET A 153 -6.16 5.59 -2.58
N GLN A 154 -7.21 5.92 -1.81
CA GLN A 154 -8.41 6.55 -2.36
C GLN A 154 -8.10 7.90 -3.04
N PRO A 155 -8.87 8.28 -4.07
CA PRO A 155 -8.80 9.61 -4.65
C PRO A 155 -8.96 10.68 -3.57
N GLY A 156 -8.00 11.60 -3.48
CA GLY A 156 -8.04 12.66 -2.48
C GLY A 156 -7.26 12.41 -1.19
N ALA A 157 -6.87 11.17 -0.91
CA ALA A 157 -6.08 10.83 0.28
C ALA A 157 -4.60 11.24 0.17
N GLY A 158 -4.15 11.60 -1.03
CA GLY A 158 -2.84 12.21 -1.26
C GLY A 158 -1.69 11.22 -1.47
N CYS A 159 -1.90 9.91 -1.40
CA CYS A 159 -0.82 8.92 -1.58
C CYS A 159 -0.76 8.29 -2.97
N TRP A 160 -1.87 8.33 -3.72
CA TRP A 160 -1.98 7.81 -5.08
C TRP A 160 -1.93 8.94 -6.11
N PHE A 161 -0.80 9.12 -6.81
CA PHE A 161 -0.62 10.20 -7.79
C PHE A 161 0.43 9.84 -8.84
N PRO A 162 0.40 10.46 -10.05
CA PRO A 162 1.39 10.18 -11.08
C PRO A 162 2.77 10.67 -10.66
N TYR A 163 3.79 9.82 -10.80
CA TYR A 163 5.17 10.22 -10.52
C TYR A 163 5.84 10.79 -11.78
N PRO A 164 6.42 12.01 -11.75
CA PRO A 164 6.86 12.71 -12.96
C PRO A 164 7.80 11.92 -13.90
N ASN A 165 8.73 11.15 -13.34
CA ASN A 165 9.72 10.39 -14.10
C ASN A 165 9.18 9.05 -14.63
N TYR A 166 7.99 8.61 -14.19
CA TYR A 166 7.41 7.31 -14.51
C TYR A 166 5.91 7.43 -14.87
N LYS A 167 5.53 8.52 -15.53
CA LYS A 167 4.14 8.83 -15.91
C LYS A 167 3.45 7.76 -16.77
N ASP A 168 4.23 6.96 -17.51
CA ASP A 168 3.72 5.87 -18.34
C ASP A 168 3.20 4.71 -17.48
N TYR A 169 3.56 4.69 -16.19
CA TYR A 169 3.09 3.74 -15.18
C TYR A 169 2.14 4.42 -14.20
N TYR A 170 1.10 5.06 -14.73
CA TYR A 170 0.05 5.66 -13.93
C TYR A 170 -1.33 5.21 -14.41
N MET A 171 -2.18 4.90 -13.43
CA MET A 171 -3.59 4.62 -13.64
C MET A 171 -4.37 5.24 -12.48
N PRO A 172 -5.54 5.87 -12.70
CA PRO A 172 -6.39 6.30 -11.60
C PRO A 172 -6.73 5.11 -10.68
N TYR A 173 -6.79 5.32 -9.36
CA TYR A 173 -7.06 4.27 -8.37
C TYR A 173 -8.27 3.40 -8.75
N THR A 174 -9.39 4.02 -9.12
CA THR A 174 -10.63 3.31 -9.49
C THR A 174 -10.44 2.38 -10.69
N ASN A 175 -9.57 2.75 -11.63
CA ASN A 175 -9.26 1.91 -12.78
C ASN A 175 -8.27 0.80 -12.38
N PHE A 176 -7.30 1.12 -11.52
CA PHE A 176 -6.29 0.18 -11.05
C PHE A 176 -6.91 -1.03 -10.37
N ILE A 177 -7.81 -0.81 -9.40
CA ILE A 177 -8.38 -1.89 -8.58
C ILE A 177 -9.20 -2.89 -9.40
N SER A 178 -9.81 -2.47 -10.51
CA SER A 178 -10.62 -3.32 -11.39
C SER A 178 -9.87 -3.79 -12.64
N SER A 179 -8.58 -3.45 -12.79
CA SER A 179 -7.85 -3.62 -14.04
C SER A 179 -7.45 -5.07 -14.30
N ASN A 180 -7.61 -5.53 -15.53
CA ASN A 180 -7.07 -6.81 -16.00
C ASN A 180 -5.85 -6.62 -16.93
N GLU A 181 -5.22 -5.44 -16.90
CA GLU A 181 -3.93 -5.23 -17.55
C GLU A 181 -2.86 -6.21 -17.01
N SER A 182 -1.73 -6.29 -17.70
CA SER A 182 -0.67 -7.23 -17.31
C SER A 182 -0.20 -6.97 -15.87
N ILE A 183 0.12 -8.06 -15.16
CA ILE A 183 0.61 -7.99 -13.77
C ILE A 183 1.90 -7.18 -13.71
N ASP A 184 2.79 -7.31 -14.69
CA ASP A 184 4.02 -6.52 -14.83
C ASP A 184 3.73 -5.01 -14.88
N TYR A 185 2.71 -4.61 -15.65
CA TYR A 185 2.30 -3.22 -15.75
C TYR A 185 1.68 -2.72 -14.44
N LEU A 186 0.73 -3.47 -13.88
CA LEU A 186 0.06 -3.08 -12.63
C LEU A 186 1.02 -3.03 -11.43
N THR A 187 2.03 -3.91 -11.40
CA THR A 187 3.09 -3.89 -10.39
C THR A 187 3.85 -2.58 -10.42
N GLN A 188 4.17 -2.08 -11.63
CA GLN A 188 4.82 -0.80 -11.80
C GLN A 188 3.88 0.38 -11.56
N VAL A 189 2.60 0.27 -11.92
CA VAL A 189 1.59 1.28 -11.59
C VAL A 189 1.51 1.49 -10.09
N PHE A 190 1.41 0.42 -9.30
CA PHE A 190 1.40 0.52 -7.84
C PHE A 190 2.73 1.09 -7.30
N LEU A 191 3.85 0.57 -7.80
CA LEU A 191 5.19 1.06 -7.43
C LEU A 191 5.32 2.57 -7.64
N TRP A 192 4.88 3.10 -8.77
CA TRP A 192 5.09 4.52 -9.08
C TRP A 192 3.96 5.42 -8.62
N SER A 193 2.75 4.90 -8.47
CA SER A 193 1.60 5.68 -8.00
C SER A 193 1.52 5.74 -6.48
N TYR A 194 2.00 4.73 -5.75
CA TYR A 194 1.89 4.63 -4.30
C TYR A 194 3.25 4.53 -3.58
N GLU A 195 4.09 3.55 -3.93
CA GLU A 195 5.31 3.23 -3.17
C GLU A 195 6.48 4.21 -3.38
N ARG A 196 6.75 4.61 -4.63
CA ARG A 196 7.88 5.46 -5.05
C ARG A 196 9.21 5.08 -4.39
N ALA A 197 9.51 3.79 -4.35
CA ALA A 197 10.72 3.26 -3.74
C ALA A 197 11.99 3.84 -4.39
N GLY A 198 12.97 4.19 -3.55
CA GLY A 198 14.22 4.86 -3.91
C GLY A 198 15.14 3.94 -4.69
N THR A 199 15.16 2.68 -4.29
CA THR A 199 15.66 1.59 -5.11
C THR A 199 14.45 0.80 -5.58
N PRO A 200 14.04 0.91 -6.85
CA PRO A 200 12.75 0.40 -7.31
C PRO A 200 12.64 -1.12 -7.21
N HIS A 201 13.73 -1.88 -7.39
CA HIS A 201 13.73 -3.34 -7.43
C HIS A 201 12.62 -3.93 -8.32
N THR A 202 12.36 -3.28 -9.47
CA THR A 202 11.21 -3.57 -10.35
C THR A 202 11.12 -5.05 -10.71
N ASP A 203 12.22 -5.67 -11.15
CA ASP A 203 12.23 -7.09 -11.53
C ASP A 203 11.85 -8.00 -10.37
N ARG A 204 12.30 -7.69 -9.14
CA ARG A 204 11.96 -8.48 -7.96
C ARG A 204 10.47 -8.39 -7.63
N ARG A 205 9.89 -7.19 -7.75
CA ARG A 205 8.46 -6.95 -7.52
C ARG A 205 7.62 -7.66 -8.57
N ILE A 206 7.99 -7.57 -9.85
CA ILE A 206 7.30 -8.23 -10.95
C ILE A 206 7.37 -9.76 -10.81
N ASN A 207 8.55 -10.30 -10.51
CA ASN A 207 8.71 -11.73 -10.28
C ASN A 207 7.87 -12.20 -9.09
N SER A 208 7.81 -11.41 -8.01
CA SER A 208 6.96 -11.71 -6.86
C SER A 208 5.48 -11.61 -7.19
N ALA A 209 5.04 -10.63 -7.99
CA ALA A 209 3.65 -10.48 -8.39
C ALA A 209 3.19 -11.67 -9.27
N ASN A 210 4.03 -12.10 -10.21
CA ASN A 210 3.78 -13.29 -11.02
C ASN A 210 3.80 -14.58 -10.18
N TYR A 211 4.65 -14.65 -9.15
CA TYR A 211 4.61 -15.75 -8.19
C TYR A 211 3.23 -15.84 -7.50
N TRP A 212 2.71 -14.72 -7.00
CA TRP A 212 1.39 -14.68 -6.36
C TRP A 212 0.26 -15.01 -7.33
N SER A 213 0.35 -14.52 -8.57
CA SER A 213 -0.60 -14.91 -9.62
C SER A 213 -0.66 -16.42 -9.81
N ASN A 214 0.50 -17.09 -9.85
CA ASN A 214 0.55 -18.55 -10.00
C ASN A 214 0.04 -19.28 -8.76
N TYR A 215 0.17 -18.68 -7.57
CA TYR A 215 -0.31 -19.27 -6.32
C TYR A 215 -1.84 -19.21 -6.18
N PHE A 216 -2.49 -18.15 -6.68
CA PHE A 216 -3.94 -17.95 -6.58
C PHE A 216 -4.76 -18.39 -7.81
N ASN A 217 -4.10 -18.93 -8.84
CA ASN A 217 -4.73 -19.53 -10.02
C ASN A 217 -5.01 -21.03 -9.81
#